data_AF-A0A9E0TV40-F1
#
_entry.id   AF-A0A9E0TV40-F1
#
_cell.length_a   1.000
_cell.length_b   1.000
_cell.length_c   1.000
_cell.angle_alpha   90.00
_cell.angle_beta   90.00
_cell.angle_gamma   90.00
#
_symmetry.space_group_name_H-M   'P 1'
#
loop_
_entity.id
_entity.type
_entity.pdbx_description
1 polymer ?
#
loop_
_entity_poly.entity_id
_entity_poly.type
_entity_poly.pdbx_seq_one_letter_code
_entity_poly.pdbx_strand_id
1 'polypeptide(L)'
;MASLAPVLPPAAAKVPVFPRALVKPAPPTIAFGKEQWGKYLGEVGEEPPLPSDIHQILQSPCPFFPGKKVEETHLLTLIPKTVNGKPLTLDSLEELVKHPKQGQPTRFSSYSDEIKKEYGRKFPERSYWTLMTRDVIPASRGKIYNDQVQLLKKYSQKAQVSYEMPKLLEAATSILTEYFRTGERLYTYSPGTFTRCQEGFSEHRSSFVVGGFLEGGLAILCTDFRVGLARSYDGLGGLRKF
;
A
#
# COMPACT_ATOMS: atom_id res chain seq x y z
N MET A 1 -1.06 -20.04 87.50
CA MET A 1 -0.86 -19.01 86.45
C MET A 1 -0.99 -19.71 85.11
N ALA A 2 -2.16 -19.59 84.44
CA ALA A 2 -2.43 -20.29 83.20
C ALA A 2 -2.00 -19.44 82.00
N SER A 3 -1.11 -19.99 81.19
CA SER A 3 -0.57 -19.40 79.96
C SER A 3 -1.60 -19.51 78.84
N LEU A 4 -2.00 -18.38 78.24
CA LEU A 4 -2.83 -18.34 77.03
C LEU A 4 -1.91 -18.26 75.81
N ALA A 5 -1.97 -19.29 74.96
CA ALA A 5 -1.26 -19.31 73.68
C ALA A 5 -1.94 -18.37 72.65
N PRO A 6 -1.17 -17.73 71.74
CA PRO A 6 -1.74 -16.83 70.76
C PRO A 6 -2.36 -17.59 69.58
N VAL A 7 -3.56 -17.18 69.17
CA VAL A 7 -4.25 -17.67 67.98
C VAL A 7 -3.64 -17.00 66.74
N LEU A 8 -3.15 -17.80 65.80
CA LEU A 8 -2.66 -17.32 64.50
C LEU A 8 -3.83 -16.95 63.57
N PRO A 9 -3.74 -15.86 62.80
CA PRO A 9 -4.76 -15.48 61.84
C PRO A 9 -4.76 -16.41 60.61
N PRO A 10 -5.92 -16.60 59.94
CA PRO A 10 -6.03 -17.49 58.80
C PRO A 10 -5.26 -16.93 57.59
N ALA A 11 -4.58 -17.82 56.88
CA ALA A 11 -3.82 -17.49 55.67
C ALA A 11 -4.76 -16.96 54.57
N ALA A 12 -4.43 -15.78 54.03
CA ALA A 12 -5.15 -15.17 52.92
C ALA A 12 -5.02 -16.03 51.65
N ALA A 13 -6.16 -16.47 51.09
CA ALA A 13 -6.21 -17.18 49.82
C ALA A 13 -5.75 -16.25 48.68
N LYS A 14 -4.76 -16.69 47.91
CA LYS A 14 -4.27 -15.97 46.72
C LYS A 14 -5.34 -16.00 45.63
N VAL A 15 -5.88 -14.84 45.28
CA VAL A 15 -6.77 -14.65 44.13
C VAL A 15 -5.98 -14.94 42.85
N PRO A 16 -6.44 -15.83 41.95
CA PRO A 16 -5.75 -16.11 40.71
C PRO A 16 -5.81 -14.87 39.80
N VAL A 17 -4.64 -14.32 39.49
CA VAL A 17 -4.49 -13.27 38.48
C VAL A 17 -4.51 -13.94 37.11
N PHE A 18 -5.64 -13.86 36.42
CA PHE A 18 -5.72 -14.29 35.02
C PHE A 18 -4.99 -13.27 34.14
N PRO A 19 -4.05 -13.67 33.27
CA PRO A 19 -3.41 -12.76 32.34
C PRO A 19 -4.48 -12.17 31.41
N ARG A 20 -4.61 -10.84 31.46
CA ARG A 20 -5.49 -10.07 30.59
C ARG A 20 -5.06 -10.34 29.14
N ALA A 21 -5.93 -10.97 28.36
CA ALA A 21 -5.67 -11.20 26.95
C ALA A 21 -5.32 -9.85 26.29
N LEU A 22 -4.16 -9.79 25.64
CA LEU A 22 -3.73 -8.63 24.87
C LEU A 22 -4.73 -8.44 23.74
N VAL A 23 -5.64 -7.49 23.91
CA VAL A 23 -6.56 -7.06 22.85
C VAL A 23 -5.69 -6.50 21.73
N LYS A 24 -5.63 -7.21 20.60
CA LYS A 24 -4.96 -6.68 19.40
C LYS A 24 -5.64 -5.35 19.05
N PRO A 25 -4.89 -4.24 18.93
CA PRO A 25 -5.49 -2.97 18.53
C PRO A 25 -6.18 -3.14 17.17
N ALA A 26 -7.35 -2.51 17.03
CA ALA A 26 -8.09 -2.52 15.77
C ALA A 26 -7.22 -1.88 14.66
N PRO A 27 -7.31 -2.37 13.42
CA PRO A 27 -6.57 -1.76 12.31
C PRO A 27 -6.98 -0.29 12.12
N PRO A 28 -6.06 0.58 11.68
CA PRO A 28 -6.37 1.97 11.35
C PRO A 28 -7.52 2.07 10.35
N THR A 29 -8.36 3.11 10.46
CA THR A 29 -9.53 3.32 9.59
C THR A 29 -9.20 3.47 8.11
N ILE A 30 -7.97 3.93 7.79
CA ILE A 30 -7.47 4.04 6.42
C ILE A 30 -7.00 2.70 5.84
N ALA A 31 -6.90 1.65 6.66
CA ALA A 31 -6.36 0.37 6.22
C ALA A 31 -7.35 -0.35 5.28
N PHE A 32 -6.87 -0.76 4.13
CA PHE A 32 -7.54 -1.72 3.26
C PHE A 32 -6.97 -3.12 3.53
N GLY A 33 -7.45 -3.73 4.60
CA GLY A 33 -7.03 -5.05 5.10
C GLY A 33 -7.94 -6.19 4.66
N LYS A 34 -7.82 -7.32 5.35
CA LYS A 34 -8.54 -8.56 5.04
C LYS A 34 -10.05 -8.40 4.99
N GLU A 35 -10.62 -7.64 5.92
CA GLU A 35 -12.06 -7.36 5.96
C GLU A 35 -12.52 -6.59 4.72
N GLN A 36 -11.79 -5.54 4.33
CA GLN A 36 -12.11 -4.72 3.16
C GLN A 36 -11.94 -5.55 1.87
N TRP A 37 -10.89 -6.35 1.77
CA TRP A 37 -10.73 -7.31 0.69
C TRP A 37 -11.94 -8.24 0.56
N GLY A 38 -12.34 -8.91 1.65
CA GLY A 38 -13.49 -9.83 1.68
C GLY A 38 -14.80 -9.17 1.25
N LYS A 39 -15.00 -7.90 1.65
CA LYS A 39 -16.15 -7.07 1.28
C LYS A 39 -16.20 -6.73 -0.21
N TYR A 40 -15.09 -6.28 -0.80
CA TYR A 40 -15.09 -5.69 -2.14
C TYR A 40 -14.64 -6.64 -3.25
N LEU A 41 -13.62 -7.47 -3.02
CA LEU A 41 -12.91 -8.17 -4.10
C LEU A 41 -12.80 -9.69 -3.88
N GLY A 42 -12.70 -10.15 -2.63
CA GLY A 42 -12.59 -11.58 -2.33
C GLY A 42 -11.84 -11.88 -1.05
N GLU A 43 -11.93 -13.13 -0.62
CA GLU A 43 -11.26 -13.60 0.60
C GLU A 43 -9.76 -13.67 0.39
N VAL A 44 -8.99 -13.06 1.28
CA VAL A 44 -7.53 -13.15 1.25
C VAL A 44 -7.02 -14.19 2.23
N GLY A 45 -5.80 -14.66 1.99
CA GLY A 45 -5.10 -15.60 2.87
C GLY A 45 -4.76 -15.03 4.25
N GLU A 46 -3.56 -15.34 4.73
CA GLU A 46 -3.06 -14.77 5.99
C GLU A 46 -2.79 -13.28 5.81
N GLU A 47 -3.32 -12.48 6.73
CA GLU A 47 -3.04 -11.06 6.87
C GLU A 47 -1.92 -10.90 7.91
N PRO A 48 -0.73 -10.43 7.51
CA PRO A 48 0.36 -10.23 8.45
C PRO A 48 0.01 -9.11 9.43
N PRO A 49 0.56 -9.14 10.66
CA PRO A 49 0.35 -8.06 11.61
C PRO A 49 0.91 -6.75 11.06
N LEU A 50 0.19 -5.65 11.30
CA LEU A 50 0.75 -4.31 11.13
C LEU A 50 1.91 -4.08 12.13
N PRO A 51 2.86 -3.18 11.83
CA PRO A 51 3.84 -2.73 12.81
C PRO A 51 3.18 -2.25 14.10
N SER A 52 3.78 -2.54 15.25
CA SER A 52 3.23 -2.14 16.55
C SER A 52 3.13 -0.62 16.73
N ASP A 53 3.95 0.14 15.99
CA ASP A 53 3.99 1.59 15.95
C ASP A 53 3.16 2.20 14.82
N ILE A 54 2.31 1.43 14.12
CA ILE A 54 1.57 1.92 12.94
C ILE A 54 0.75 3.18 13.23
N HIS A 55 0.07 3.26 14.38
CA HIS A 55 -0.68 4.47 14.74
C HIS A 55 0.24 5.68 14.93
N GLN A 56 1.44 5.50 15.46
CA GLN A 56 2.43 6.58 15.59
C GLN A 56 2.94 7.00 14.21
N ILE A 57 3.24 6.04 13.33
CA ILE A 57 3.64 6.31 11.94
C ILE A 57 2.56 7.15 11.24
N LEU A 58 1.30 6.74 11.34
CA LEU A 58 0.18 7.40 10.69
C LEU A 58 -0.07 8.83 11.20
N GLN A 59 0.15 9.06 12.51
CA GLN A 59 0.01 10.37 13.14
C GLN A 59 1.25 11.27 12.97
N SER A 60 2.37 10.71 12.50
CA SER A 60 3.61 11.46 12.31
C SER A 60 3.52 12.44 11.14
N PRO A 61 4.34 13.52 11.13
CA PRO A 61 4.44 14.42 9.99
C PRO A 61 4.88 13.68 8.72
N CYS A 62 4.20 13.96 7.61
CA CYS A 62 4.54 13.41 6.32
C CYS A 62 5.88 14.00 5.82
N PRO A 63 6.84 13.15 5.39
CA PRO A 63 8.13 13.65 4.91
C PRO A 63 8.06 14.35 3.55
N PHE A 64 7.01 14.07 2.77
CA PHE A 64 6.85 14.59 1.40
C PHE A 64 5.93 15.82 1.32
N PHE A 65 4.91 15.89 2.18
CA PHE A 65 3.85 16.89 2.12
C PHE A 65 3.88 17.73 3.41
N PRO A 66 4.52 18.92 3.40
CA PRO A 66 4.64 19.76 4.59
C PRO A 66 3.29 20.10 5.21
N GLY A 67 3.20 20.04 6.55
CA GLY A 67 1.99 20.37 7.29
C GLY A 67 0.91 19.28 7.27
N LYS A 68 1.17 18.12 6.64
CA LYS A 68 0.26 16.97 6.62
C LYS A 68 0.80 15.81 7.43
N LYS A 69 -0.10 14.99 7.97
CA LYS A 69 0.21 13.68 8.55
C LYS A 69 0.34 12.60 7.48
N VAL A 70 0.99 11.50 7.83
CA VAL A 70 1.10 10.33 6.95
C VAL A 70 -0.28 9.79 6.58
N GLU A 71 -1.21 9.68 7.52
CA GLU A 71 -2.57 9.18 7.25
C GLU A 71 -3.39 10.02 6.26
N GLU A 72 -3.12 11.33 6.19
CA GLU A 72 -3.79 12.24 5.25
C GLU A 72 -3.27 12.09 3.81
N THR A 73 -2.08 11.50 3.66
CA THR A 73 -1.30 11.57 2.42
C THR A 73 -0.95 10.20 1.86
N HIS A 74 -1.22 9.13 2.59
CA HIS A 74 -0.88 7.76 2.22
C HIS A 74 -2.09 6.83 2.25
N LEU A 75 -1.94 5.72 1.53
CA LEU A 75 -2.84 4.58 1.43
C LEU A 75 -2.17 3.43 2.19
N LEU A 76 -2.85 2.87 3.18
CA LEU A 76 -2.38 1.68 3.89
C LEU A 76 -3.10 0.46 3.31
N THR A 77 -2.41 -0.32 2.49
CA THR A 77 -3.04 -1.39 1.70
C THR A 77 -2.37 -2.73 1.98
N LEU A 78 -3.17 -3.76 2.24
CA LEU A 78 -2.70 -5.13 2.25
C LEU A 78 -2.49 -5.58 0.80
N ILE A 79 -1.27 -6.01 0.47
CA ILE A 79 -0.97 -6.73 -0.77
C ILE A 79 -1.00 -8.23 -0.45
N PRO A 80 -2.12 -8.93 -0.69
CA PRO A 80 -2.25 -10.33 -0.32
C PRO A 80 -1.45 -11.23 -1.28
N LYS A 81 -0.94 -12.35 -0.75
CA LYS A 81 -0.39 -13.44 -1.58
C LYS A 81 -1.46 -14.02 -2.50
N THR A 82 -2.65 -14.24 -1.96
CA THR A 82 -3.77 -14.86 -2.65
C THR A 82 -5.08 -14.14 -2.38
N VAL A 83 -5.97 -14.17 -3.37
CA VAL A 83 -7.38 -13.77 -3.28
C VAL A 83 -8.21 -14.95 -3.80
N ASN A 84 -9.20 -15.40 -3.03
CA ASN A 84 -10.02 -16.58 -3.30
C ASN A 84 -9.17 -17.83 -3.62
N GLY A 85 -8.06 -18.02 -2.90
CA GLY A 85 -7.13 -19.14 -3.09
C GLY A 85 -6.21 -19.04 -4.32
N LYS A 86 -6.35 -18.02 -5.17
CA LYS A 86 -5.51 -17.81 -6.36
C LYS A 86 -4.46 -16.72 -6.11
N PRO A 87 -3.25 -16.80 -6.68
CA PRO A 87 -2.23 -15.75 -6.55
C PRO A 87 -2.75 -14.38 -6.99
N LEU A 88 -2.42 -13.33 -6.23
CA LEU A 88 -2.65 -11.96 -6.67
C LEU A 88 -1.56 -11.57 -7.67
N THR A 89 -1.98 -11.28 -8.90
CA THR A 89 -1.15 -10.81 -10.00
C THR A 89 -1.86 -9.63 -10.67
N LEU A 90 -1.24 -8.96 -11.65
CA LEU A 90 -1.94 -7.95 -12.44
C LEU A 90 -3.10 -8.58 -13.22
N ASP A 91 -2.91 -9.76 -13.81
CA ASP A 91 -3.97 -10.47 -14.53
C ASP A 91 -5.15 -10.82 -13.62
N SER A 92 -4.90 -11.37 -12.42
CA SER A 92 -5.99 -11.70 -11.51
C SER A 92 -6.64 -10.45 -10.91
N LEU A 93 -5.87 -9.38 -10.66
CA LEU A 93 -6.42 -8.09 -10.23
C LEU A 93 -7.34 -7.49 -11.30
N GLU A 94 -6.95 -7.54 -12.58
CA GLU A 94 -7.78 -7.06 -13.70
C GLU A 94 -9.16 -7.72 -13.70
N GLU A 95 -9.20 -9.05 -13.51
CA GLU A 95 -10.44 -9.81 -13.47
C GLU A 95 -11.27 -9.52 -12.20
N LEU A 96 -10.61 -9.36 -11.05
CA LEU A 96 -11.29 -9.03 -9.78
C LEU A 96 -11.99 -7.66 -9.86
N VAL A 97 -11.34 -6.64 -10.44
CA VAL A 97 -11.92 -5.29 -10.48
C VAL A 97 -13.02 -5.10 -11.52
N LYS A 98 -13.10 -5.99 -12.53
CA LYS A 98 -14.22 -6.08 -13.47
C LYS A 98 -15.47 -6.68 -12.83
N HIS A 99 -15.29 -7.52 -11.81
CA HIS A 99 -16.37 -8.24 -11.14
C HIS A 99 -16.29 -8.10 -9.61
N PRO A 100 -16.34 -6.87 -9.07
CA PRO A 100 -16.26 -6.68 -7.63
C PRO A 100 -17.53 -7.23 -6.95
N LYS A 101 -17.38 -7.71 -5.71
CA LYS A 101 -18.51 -8.08 -4.84
C LYS A 101 -19.38 -6.87 -4.49
N GLN A 102 -18.74 -5.72 -4.30
CA GLN A 102 -19.40 -4.45 -3.98
C GLN A 102 -18.64 -3.28 -4.62
N GLY A 103 -19.35 -2.20 -4.94
CA GLY A 103 -18.77 -1.00 -5.56
C GLY A 103 -18.94 -1.02 -7.08
N GLN A 104 -18.44 0.03 -7.74
CA GLN A 104 -18.56 0.15 -9.19
C GLN A 104 -17.45 -0.64 -9.90
N PRO A 105 -17.79 -1.50 -10.86
CA PRO A 105 -16.79 -2.18 -11.69
C PRO A 105 -15.85 -1.20 -12.38
N THR A 106 -14.62 -1.64 -12.63
CA THR A 106 -13.64 -0.91 -13.42
C THR A 106 -12.73 -1.89 -14.16
N ARG A 107 -11.66 -1.41 -14.78
CA ARG A 107 -10.73 -2.21 -15.58
C ARG A 107 -9.38 -1.53 -15.69
N PHE A 108 -8.42 -2.21 -16.30
CA PHE A 108 -7.27 -1.53 -16.88
C PHE A 108 -7.64 -0.92 -18.23
N SER A 109 -7.32 0.37 -18.42
CA SER A 109 -7.56 1.10 -19.67
C SER A 109 -6.40 0.94 -20.67
N SER A 110 -5.23 0.57 -20.17
CA SER A 110 -4.05 0.22 -20.97
C SER A 110 -3.24 -0.79 -20.19
N TYR A 111 -3.01 -1.96 -20.77
CA TYR A 111 -2.24 -3.05 -20.18
C TYR A 111 -1.76 -3.94 -21.32
N SER A 112 -0.58 -3.57 -21.87
CA SER A 112 -0.09 -4.11 -23.13
C SER A 112 0.37 -5.56 -23.02
N ASP A 113 0.44 -6.25 -24.15
CA ASP A 113 0.85 -7.66 -24.20
C ASP A 113 2.28 -7.87 -23.71
N GLU A 114 3.16 -6.88 -23.86
CA GLU A 114 4.52 -6.91 -23.32
C GLU A 114 4.52 -6.93 -21.78
N ILE A 115 3.73 -6.04 -21.16
CA ILE A 115 3.61 -5.99 -19.69
C ILE A 115 2.93 -7.27 -19.18
N LYS A 116 1.88 -7.73 -19.86
CA LYS A 116 1.20 -8.99 -19.53
C LYS A 116 2.14 -10.18 -19.57
N LYS A 117 2.93 -10.30 -20.64
CA LYS A 117 3.86 -11.42 -20.84
C LYS A 117 4.92 -11.48 -19.74
N GLU A 118 5.47 -10.34 -19.33
CA GLU A 118 6.59 -10.32 -18.39
C GLU A 118 6.19 -10.16 -16.92
N TYR A 119 5.13 -9.40 -16.63
CA TYR A 119 4.73 -9.03 -15.27
C TYR A 119 3.33 -9.49 -14.91
N GLY A 120 2.50 -9.89 -15.87
CA GLY A 120 1.08 -10.15 -15.63
C GLY A 120 0.76 -11.30 -14.71
N ARG A 121 1.67 -12.28 -14.66
CA ARG A 121 1.57 -13.47 -13.80
C ARG A 121 2.53 -13.44 -12.62
N LYS A 122 3.29 -12.36 -12.42
CA LYS A 122 4.14 -12.22 -11.23
C LYS A 122 3.26 -11.96 -10.02
N PHE A 123 3.54 -12.67 -8.92
CA PHE A 123 2.82 -12.58 -7.66
C PHE A 123 3.80 -12.39 -6.51
N PRO A 124 3.35 -11.83 -5.37
CA PRO A 124 4.19 -11.72 -4.20
C PRO A 124 4.35 -13.07 -3.49
N GLU A 125 5.54 -13.34 -2.94
CA GLU A 125 5.84 -14.62 -2.26
C GLU A 125 5.05 -14.80 -0.95
N ARG A 126 4.71 -13.68 -0.30
CA ARG A 126 3.94 -13.58 0.95
C ARG A 126 3.04 -12.35 0.92
N SER A 127 2.01 -12.34 1.75
CA SER A 127 1.23 -11.12 2.01
C SER A 127 2.08 -10.10 2.77
N TYR A 128 1.92 -8.82 2.49
CA TYR A 128 2.60 -7.72 3.20
C TYR A 128 1.78 -6.43 3.13
N TRP A 129 2.07 -5.49 4.01
CA TRP A 129 1.44 -4.17 3.98
C TRP A 129 2.27 -3.16 3.20
N THR A 130 1.60 -2.28 2.48
CA THR A 130 2.21 -1.12 1.84
C THR A 130 1.62 0.16 2.40
N LEU A 131 2.46 1.19 2.49
CA LEU A 131 2.07 2.56 2.78
C LEU A 131 2.53 3.45 1.62
N MET A 132 1.64 3.68 0.68
CA MET A 132 1.93 4.37 -0.59
C MET A 132 1.33 5.77 -0.58
N THR A 133 2.01 6.79 -1.11
CA THR A 133 1.45 8.14 -1.22
C THR A 133 0.19 8.15 -2.12
N ARG A 134 -0.78 9.03 -1.81
CA ARG A 134 -2.02 9.21 -2.60
C ARG A 134 -1.81 9.96 -3.91
N ASP A 135 -0.73 10.74 -3.99
CA ASP A 135 -0.29 11.50 -5.16
C ASP A 135 1.23 11.31 -5.33
N VAL A 136 1.77 11.76 -6.45
CA VAL A 136 3.20 11.82 -6.69
C VAL A 136 3.88 12.80 -5.72
N ILE A 137 5.11 12.47 -5.31
CA ILE A 137 5.94 13.29 -4.43
C ILE A 137 6.12 14.68 -5.04
N PRO A 138 5.99 15.77 -4.26
CA PRO A 138 6.20 17.12 -4.76
C PRO A 138 7.55 17.29 -5.45
N ALA A 139 7.54 18.03 -6.56
CA ALA A 139 8.70 18.23 -7.44
C ALA A 139 9.25 16.96 -8.12
N SER A 140 8.58 15.80 -8.05
CA SER A 140 8.96 14.62 -8.83
C SER A 140 8.46 14.65 -10.28
N ARG A 141 7.35 15.36 -10.55
CA ARG A 141 6.78 15.49 -11.90
C ARG A 141 7.78 16.10 -12.88
N GLY A 142 7.83 15.58 -14.10
CA GLY A 142 8.71 16.13 -15.13
C GLY A 142 10.19 15.97 -14.83
N LYS A 143 10.57 15.05 -13.93
CA LYS A 143 11.96 14.63 -13.72
C LYS A 143 12.25 13.32 -14.45
N ILE A 144 13.50 13.16 -14.87
CA ILE A 144 14.00 11.89 -15.38
C ILE A 144 14.09 10.85 -14.26
N TYR A 145 14.13 9.57 -14.62
CA TYR A 145 14.12 8.45 -13.66
C TYR A 145 15.16 8.60 -12.54
N ASN A 146 16.42 8.85 -12.91
CA ASN A 146 17.52 8.98 -11.93
C ASN A 146 17.27 10.12 -10.95
N ASP A 147 16.76 11.26 -11.40
CA ASP A 147 16.46 12.41 -10.54
C ASP A 147 15.31 12.11 -9.58
N GLN A 148 14.29 11.35 -10.02
CA GLN A 148 13.22 10.90 -9.14
C GLN A 148 13.74 9.94 -8.06
N VAL A 149 14.61 9.00 -8.44
CA VAL A 149 15.26 8.09 -7.48
C VAL A 149 16.11 8.86 -6.46
N GLN A 150 16.88 9.86 -6.90
CA GLN A 150 17.69 10.68 -5.99
C GLN A 150 16.81 11.55 -5.08
N LEU A 151 15.71 12.10 -5.60
CA LEU A 151 14.75 12.85 -4.79
C LEU A 151 14.16 11.97 -3.69
N LEU A 152 13.74 10.74 -4.03
CA LEU A 152 13.22 9.78 -3.05
C LEU A 152 14.27 9.45 -1.99
N LYS A 153 15.50 9.14 -2.39
CA LYS A 153 16.61 8.87 -1.45
C LYS A 153 16.84 10.03 -0.49
N LYS A 154 16.81 11.27 -0.98
CA LYS A 154 16.96 12.48 -0.15
C LYS A 154 15.85 12.58 0.90
N TYR A 155 14.60 12.33 0.53
CA TYR A 155 13.50 12.30 1.48
C TYR A 155 13.64 11.16 2.50
N SER A 156 13.98 9.96 2.04
CA SER A 156 14.19 8.79 2.90
C SER A 156 15.29 9.04 3.95
N GLN A 157 16.41 9.64 3.53
CA GLN A 157 17.52 10.01 4.41
C GLN A 157 17.11 11.08 5.43
N LYS A 158 16.46 12.15 4.96
CA LYS A 158 16.00 13.25 5.83
C LYS A 158 14.99 12.76 6.88
N ALA A 159 14.09 11.87 6.49
CA ALA A 159 13.06 11.32 7.36
C ALA A 159 13.56 10.16 8.23
N GLN A 160 14.74 9.61 7.95
CA GLN A 160 15.23 8.35 8.53
C GLN A 160 14.23 7.19 8.35
N VAL A 161 13.54 7.17 7.21
CA VAL A 161 12.53 6.16 6.86
C VAL A 161 12.83 5.65 5.45
N SER A 162 12.82 4.33 5.28
CA SER A 162 13.06 3.72 3.96
C SER A 162 11.81 3.79 3.09
N TYR A 163 11.77 4.74 2.15
CA TYR A 163 10.84 4.70 1.02
C TYR A 163 11.53 4.18 -0.24
N GLU A 164 10.76 3.44 -1.04
CA GLU A 164 11.11 2.94 -2.36
C GLU A 164 10.06 3.36 -3.41
N MET A 165 10.41 3.19 -4.68
CA MET A 165 9.41 3.32 -5.75
C MET A 165 8.43 2.15 -5.64
N PRO A 166 7.14 2.31 -5.94
CA PRO A 166 6.21 1.20 -5.94
C PRO A 166 6.52 0.21 -7.06
N LYS A 167 6.12 -1.05 -6.88
CA LYS A 167 6.00 -2.00 -8.01
C LYS A 167 4.67 -1.81 -8.74
N LEU A 168 4.59 -2.32 -9.97
CA LEU A 168 3.37 -2.27 -10.79
C LEU A 168 2.13 -2.79 -10.03
N LEU A 169 2.24 -4.00 -9.46
CA LEU A 169 1.14 -4.63 -8.72
C LEU A 169 0.78 -3.84 -7.46
N GLU A 170 1.78 -3.30 -6.75
CA GLU A 170 1.58 -2.53 -5.52
C GLU A 170 0.84 -1.22 -5.81
N ALA A 171 1.27 -0.48 -6.84
CA ALA A 171 0.62 0.76 -7.26
C ALA A 171 -0.81 0.51 -7.74
N ALA A 172 -1.01 -0.46 -8.63
CA ALA A 172 -2.34 -0.78 -9.16
C ALA A 172 -3.30 -1.21 -8.04
N THR A 173 -2.85 -2.10 -7.15
CA THR A 173 -3.66 -2.58 -6.02
C THR A 173 -4.02 -1.43 -5.07
N SER A 174 -3.05 -0.59 -4.69
CA SER A 174 -3.29 0.50 -3.75
C SER A 174 -4.27 1.54 -4.31
N ILE A 175 -4.11 1.92 -5.59
CA ILE A 175 -5.00 2.89 -6.26
C ILE A 175 -6.41 2.32 -6.43
N LEU A 176 -6.55 1.07 -6.86
CA LEU A 176 -7.86 0.45 -7.09
C LEU A 176 -8.62 0.18 -5.80
N THR A 177 -7.94 -0.31 -4.76
CA THR A 177 -8.58 -0.58 -3.47
C THR A 177 -9.11 0.70 -2.82
N GLU A 178 -8.41 1.82 -2.98
CA GLU A 178 -8.91 3.12 -2.54
C GLU A 178 -10.19 3.54 -3.29
N TYR A 179 -10.25 3.30 -4.60
CA TYR A 179 -11.45 3.55 -5.39
C TYR A 179 -12.65 2.71 -4.92
N PHE A 180 -12.46 1.43 -4.59
CA PHE A 180 -13.56 0.62 -4.02
C PHE A 180 -13.98 1.10 -2.63
N ARG A 181 -13.03 1.58 -1.83
CA ARG A 181 -13.30 2.06 -0.47
C ARG A 181 -14.07 3.38 -0.46
N THR A 182 -13.72 4.31 -1.35
CA THR A 182 -14.17 5.73 -1.28
C THR A 182 -14.94 6.22 -2.50
N GLY A 183 -14.82 5.54 -3.65
CA GLY A 183 -15.26 6.02 -4.95
C GLY A 183 -14.30 7.02 -5.61
N GLU A 184 -13.24 7.45 -4.92
CA GLU A 184 -12.26 8.41 -5.43
C GLU A 184 -11.29 7.73 -6.42
N ARG A 185 -11.05 8.36 -7.57
CA ARG A 185 -10.01 7.95 -8.51
C ARG A 185 -8.75 8.75 -8.20
N LEU A 186 -7.71 8.09 -7.69
CA LEU A 186 -6.39 8.69 -7.50
C LEU A 186 -5.54 8.60 -8.77
N TYR A 187 -4.49 9.41 -8.86
CA TYR A 187 -3.60 9.46 -10.03
C TYR A 187 -4.40 9.67 -11.33
N THR A 188 -5.22 10.72 -11.37
CA THR A 188 -6.19 10.95 -12.46
C THR A 188 -5.53 11.35 -13.79
N TYR A 189 -6.32 11.39 -14.86
CA TYR A 189 -5.89 11.91 -16.16
C TYR A 189 -5.98 13.45 -16.29
N SER A 190 -6.69 14.14 -15.38
CA SER A 190 -6.82 15.61 -15.38
C SER A 190 -6.55 16.18 -13.98
N PRO A 191 -5.34 16.69 -13.70
CA PRO A 191 -4.16 16.67 -14.58
C PRO A 191 -3.61 15.25 -14.72
N GLY A 192 -2.99 14.95 -15.86
CA GLY A 192 -2.35 13.66 -16.12
C GLY A 192 -1.35 13.34 -15.02
N THR A 193 -1.61 12.29 -14.25
CA THR A 193 -0.78 11.91 -13.11
C THR A 193 -0.51 10.42 -13.15
N PHE A 194 0.77 10.07 -13.21
CA PHE A 194 1.25 8.69 -13.21
C PHE A 194 2.40 8.55 -12.22
N THR A 195 2.39 7.47 -11.44
CA THR A 195 3.56 7.08 -10.66
C THR A 195 4.44 6.15 -11.49
N ARG A 196 5.74 6.42 -11.53
CA ARG A 196 6.72 5.45 -12.01
C ARG A 196 6.82 4.26 -11.06
N CYS A 197 7.08 3.09 -11.64
CA CYS A 197 7.30 1.85 -10.90
C CYS A 197 8.76 1.39 -11.00
N GLN A 198 9.14 0.45 -10.14
CA GLN A 198 10.49 -0.15 -10.12
C GLN A 198 10.80 -0.88 -11.42
N GLU A 199 9.79 -1.54 -12.00
CA GLU A 199 9.93 -2.35 -13.20
C GLU A 199 10.13 -1.50 -14.47
N GLY A 200 10.86 -2.07 -15.42
CA GLY A 200 11.15 -1.44 -16.71
C GLY A 200 12.05 -2.31 -17.58
N PHE A 201 12.24 -1.91 -18.83
CA PHE A 201 13.15 -2.58 -19.75
C PHE A 201 14.52 -1.88 -19.71
N SER A 202 15.52 -2.53 -19.13
CA SER A 202 16.89 -2.02 -19.07
C SER A 202 17.48 -1.78 -20.47
N GLU A 203 17.15 -2.64 -21.43
CA GLU A 203 17.66 -2.57 -22.82
C GLU A 203 17.10 -1.37 -23.60
N HIS A 204 15.94 -0.85 -23.21
CA HIS A 204 15.25 0.24 -23.92
C HIS A 204 15.14 1.52 -23.10
N ARG A 205 15.75 1.55 -21.91
CA ARG A 205 15.58 2.64 -20.91
C ARG A 205 14.12 2.93 -20.58
N SER A 206 13.20 2.01 -20.83
CA SER A 206 11.77 2.21 -20.60
C SER A 206 11.44 2.01 -19.14
N SER A 207 10.61 2.88 -18.55
CA SER A 207 10.00 2.63 -17.24
C SER A 207 8.53 2.31 -17.40
N PHE A 208 7.98 1.50 -16.51
CA PHE A 208 6.53 1.36 -16.41
C PHE A 208 5.95 2.39 -15.45
N VAL A 209 4.72 2.81 -15.75
CA VAL A 209 3.99 3.78 -14.95
C VAL A 209 2.56 3.31 -14.73
N VAL A 210 1.98 3.68 -13.59
CA VAL A 210 0.58 3.39 -13.23
C VAL A 210 -0.11 4.71 -12.89
N GLY A 211 -1.30 4.94 -13.46
CA GLY A 211 -2.06 6.16 -13.22
C GLY A 211 -3.04 6.47 -14.35
N GLY A 212 -3.29 7.75 -14.59
CA GLY A 212 -4.27 8.20 -15.57
C GLY A 212 -5.67 7.63 -15.31
N PHE A 213 -6.07 7.47 -14.05
CA PHE A 213 -7.33 6.81 -13.71
C PHE A 213 -8.54 7.68 -14.07
N LEU A 214 -9.39 7.18 -14.96
CA LEU A 214 -10.65 7.79 -15.38
C LEU A 214 -11.74 6.70 -15.52
N GLU A 215 -12.93 7.06 -16.00
CA GLU A 215 -14.05 6.12 -16.17
C GLU A 215 -13.68 4.90 -17.04
N GLY A 216 -12.81 5.09 -18.03
CA GLY A 216 -12.32 4.03 -18.91
C GLY A 216 -11.38 3.03 -18.24
N GLY A 217 -10.90 3.30 -17.02
CA GLY A 217 -10.03 2.41 -16.24
C GLY A 217 -8.70 3.04 -15.81
N LEU A 218 -7.94 2.28 -15.03
CA LEU A 218 -6.58 2.63 -14.59
C LEU A 218 -5.58 2.22 -15.67
N ALA A 219 -4.66 3.10 -16.06
CA ALA A 219 -3.67 2.79 -17.09
C ALA A 219 -2.38 2.23 -16.48
N ILE A 220 -1.85 1.18 -17.11
CA ILE A 220 -0.54 0.59 -16.88
C ILE A 220 0.23 0.70 -18.19
N LEU A 221 1.19 1.62 -18.25
CA LEU A 221 1.85 2.03 -19.49
C LEU A 221 3.34 1.74 -19.46
N CYS A 222 3.88 1.41 -20.63
CA CYS A 222 5.31 1.50 -20.90
C CYS A 222 5.60 2.90 -21.46
N THR A 223 6.44 3.67 -20.76
CA THR A 223 6.95 4.94 -21.27
C THR A 223 8.33 4.67 -21.89
N ASP A 224 8.38 4.68 -23.23
CA ASP A 224 9.64 4.60 -23.99
C ASP A 224 10.42 5.92 -23.81
N PHE A 225 11.64 5.82 -23.29
CA PHE A 225 12.60 6.93 -23.20
C PHE A 225 13.60 6.83 -24.36
N ARG A 226 13.13 6.93 -25.61
CA ARG A 226 14.06 7.12 -26.75
C ARG A 226 14.90 8.38 -26.63
N VAL A 227 14.60 9.26 -25.69
CA VAL A 227 15.37 10.45 -25.37
C VAL A 227 15.18 10.72 -23.89
N GLY A 228 16.16 11.28 -23.18
CA GLY A 228 16.08 11.69 -21.77
C GLY A 228 15.06 12.82 -21.49
N LEU A 229 13.90 12.76 -22.12
CA LEU A 229 12.81 13.70 -22.00
C LEU A 229 11.91 13.25 -20.86
N ALA A 230 11.81 14.11 -19.86
CA ALA A 230 10.81 13.94 -18.84
C ALA A 230 9.43 14.28 -19.40
N ARG A 231 8.45 13.40 -19.19
CA ARG A 231 7.05 13.73 -19.45
C ARG A 231 6.54 14.54 -18.27
N SER A 232 5.86 15.64 -18.56
CA SER A 232 5.36 16.58 -17.54
C SER A 232 4.39 15.95 -16.54
N TYR A 233 3.75 14.84 -16.92
CA TYR A 233 2.77 14.11 -16.11
C TYR A 233 3.34 12.92 -15.30
N ASP A 234 4.56 12.47 -15.61
CA ASP A 234 5.19 11.35 -14.89
C ASP A 234 5.83 11.88 -13.60
N GLY A 235 5.32 11.42 -12.45
CA GLY A 235 5.91 11.64 -11.14
C GLY A 235 6.28 10.34 -10.45
N LEU A 236 6.63 10.43 -9.18
CA LEU A 236 6.98 9.28 -8.35
C LEU A 236 6.13 9.27 -7.09
N GLY A 237 5.31 8.23 -6.90
CA GLY A 237 4.75 7.91 -5.60
C GLY A 237 5.81 7.29 -4.68
N GLY A 238 5.76 7.61 -3.39
CA GLY A 238 6.61 6.97 -2.39
C GLY A 238 5.90 5.77 -1.79
N LEU A 239 6.59 4.64 -1.66
CA LEU A 239 6.04 3.43 -1.04
C LEU A 239 6.95 2.93 0.07
N ARG A 240 6.35 2.49 1.18
CA ARG A 240 7.02 1.80 2.28
C ARG A 240 6.37 0.45 2.51
N LYS A 241 7.15 -0.58 2.80
CA LYS A 241 6.69 -1.96 3.04
C LYS A 241 6.82 -2.37 4.50
N PHE A 242 5.90 -3.22 4.94
CA PHE A 242 5.91 -3.88 6.25
C PHE A 242 5.65 -5.38 6.11
#